data_AF-A0A2T0V5G2-F1
#
_entry.id   AF-A0A2T0V5G2-F1
#
_cell.length_a   1.000
_cell.length_b   1.000
_cell.length_c   1.000
_cell.angle_alpha   90.00
_cell.angle_beta   90.00
_cell.angle_gamma   90.00
#
_symmetry.space_group_name_H-M   'P 1'
#
loop_
_entity.id
_entity.type
_entity.pdbx_description
1 polymer ?
#
loop_
_entity_poly.entity_id
_entity_poly.type
_entity_poly.pdbx_seq_one_letter_code
_entity_poly.pdbx_strand_id
1 'polypeptide(L)' 'MASHNENQSQNHVPQPDEPSIPELEVDETIAPRPEEEIADVLRAKPDVDDHSQHRD' A
#
# COMPACT_ATOMS: atom_id res chain seq x y z
N MET A 1 7.39 32.41 13.59
CA MET A 1 6.17 31.71 13.13
C MET A 1 6.52 31.08 11.78
N ALA A 2 6.59 29.76 11.71
CA ALA A 2 6.88 29.06 10.45
C ALA A 2 5.61 29.05 9.60
N SER A 3 5.56 29.93 8.61
CA SER A 3 4.50 29.93 7.61
C SER A 3 4.59 28.65 6.80
N HIS A 4 3.83 27.62 7.19
CA HIS A 4 3.62 26.43 6.38
C HIS A 4 2.79 26.85 5.17
N ASN A 5 3.47 26.98 4.04
CA ASN A 5 2.88 27.35 2.77
C ASN A 5 2.16 26.13 2.18
N GLU A 6 0.97 25.85 2.69
CA GLU A 6 0.04 24.76 2.32
C GLU A 6 -0.61 24.97 0.93
N ASN A 7 0.11 25.52 -0.05
CA ASN A 7 -0.45 25.74 -1.39
C ASN A 7 0.62 25.88 -2.48
N GLN A 8 1.53 24.92 -2.57
CA GLN A 8 2.46 24.79 -3.70
C GLN A 8 2.30 23.44 -4.41
N SER A 9 1.06 22.99 -4.59
CA SER A 9 0.74 22.12 -5.72
C SER A 9 0.75 22.98 -6.99
N GLN A 10 1.94 23.47 -7.37
CA GLN A 10 2.12 24.17 -8.64
C GLN A 10 1.68 23.19 -9.72
N ASN A 11 0.78 23.60 -10.62
CA ASN A 11 0.27 22.78 -11.73
C ASN A 11 1.43 22.33 -12.64
N HIS A 12 2.14 21.29 -12.25
CA HIS A 12 3.28 20.76 -12.98
C HIS A 12 2.76 19.84 -14.08
N VAL A 13 3.15 20.14 -15.32
CA VAL A 13 2.91 19.25 -16.45
C VAL A 13 4.20 18.47 -16.68
N PRO A 14 4.20 17.14 -16.49
CA PRO A 14 5.39 16.30 -16.66
C PRO A 14 6.00 16.44 -18.06
N GLN A 15 7.32 16.39 -18.15
CA GLN A 15 8.02 16.32 -19.45
C GLN A 15 7.77 14.95 -20.13
N PRO A 16 8.02 14.81 -21.45
CA PRO A 16 7.77 13.55 -22.16
C PRO A 16 8.48 12.31 -21.57
N ASP A 17 9.64 12.51 -20.96
CA ASP A 17 10.45 11.45 -20.33
C ASP A 17 10.24 11.36 -18.81
N GLU A 18 9.38 12.21 -18.24
CA GLU A 18 9.07 12.23 -16.82
C GLU A 18 7.83 11.37 -16.54
N PRO A 19 7.83 10.57 -15.46
CA PRO A 19 6.65 9.80 -15.11
C PRO A 19 5.46 10.72 -14.85
N SER A 20 4.34 10.43 -15.50
CA SER A 20 3.10 11.20 -15.34
C SER A 20 2.54 11.17 -13.91
N ILE A 21 2.97 10.19 -13.12
CA ILE A 21 2.64 10.04 -11.71
C ILE A 21 3.94 10.17 -10.94
N PRO A 22 4.08 11.16 -10.03
CA PRO A 22 5.26 11.27 -9.17
C PRO A 22 5.46 9.98 -8.36
N GLU A 23 6.70 9.52 -8.27
CA GLU A 23 7.04 8.42 -7.37
C GLU A 23 6.86 8.89 -5.92
N LEU A 24 6.10 8.12 -5.14
CA LEU A 24 5.90 8.38 -3.71
C LEU A 24 6.98 7.63 -2.93
N GLU A 25 7.79 8.36 -2.18
CA GLU A 25 8.76 7.78 -1.26
C GLU A 25 8.04 6.97 -0.17
N VAL A 26 8.64 5.86 0.23
CA VAL A 26 8.14 5.06 1.37
C VAL A 26 8.47 5.82 2.65
N ASP A 27 7.47 6.07 3.49
CA ASP A 27 7.69 6.72 4.79
C ASP A 27 8.44 5.76 5.73
N GLU A 28 9.73 6.03 5.95
CA GLU A 28 10.60 5.23 6.82
C GLU A 28 10.20 5.29 8.31
N THR A 29 9.40 6.28 8.71
CA THR A 29 8.90 6.42 10.09
C THR A 29 7.65 5.58 10.35
N ILE A 30 6.97 5.14 9.29
CA ILE A 30 5.91 4.16 9.37
C ILE A 30 6.58 2.79 9.51
N ALA A 31 6.48 2.22 10.70
CA ALA A 31 6.92 0.84 10.91
C ALA A 31 6.25 -0.07 9.85
N PRO A 32 6.98 -1.07 9.31
CA PRO A 32 6.38 -2.10 8.48
C PRO A 32 5.12 -2.59 9.17
N ARG A 33 3.98 -2.64 8.47
CA ARG A 33 2.69 -2.98 9.08
C ARG A 33 2.81 -4.37 9.71
N PRO A 34 2.89 -4.48 11.05
CA PRO A 34 3.13 -5.77 11.68
C PRO A 34 1.98 -6.75 11.40
N GLU A 35 0.78 -6.21 11.17
CA GLU A 35 -0.42 -6.97 10.81
C GLU A 35 -0.31 -7.67 9.45
N GLU A 36 0.44 -7.14 8.47
CA GLU A 36 0.58 -7.79 7.15
C GLU A 36 1.38 -9.10 7.25
N GLU A 37 2.51 -9.09 7.96
CA GLU A 37 3.31 -10.30 8.17
C GLU A 37 2.53 -11.37 8.98
N ILE A 38 1.75 -10.96 9.99
CA ILE A 38 0.92 -11.86 10.78
C ILE A 38 -0.24 -12.41 9.92
N ALA A 39 -0.86 -11.59 9.08
CA ALA A 39 -1.94 -12.01 8.18
C ALA A 39 -1.46 -13.05 7.16
N ASP A 40 -0.25 -12.88 6.61
CA ASP A 40 0.35 -13.86 5.70
C ASP A 40 0.64 -15.19 6.40
N VAL A 41 1.18 -15.16 7.63
CA VAL A 41 1.40 -16.38 8.44
C VAL A 41 0.09 -17.08 8.78
N LEU A 42 -0.97 -16.32 9.10
CA LEU A 42 -2.29 -16.87 9.39
C LEU A 42 -2.99 -17.44 8.14
N ARG A 43 -2.72 -16.89 6.96
CA ARG A 43 -3.23 -17.37 5.66
C ARG A 43 -2.37 -18.48 5.05
N ALA A 44 -1.12 -18.63 5.45
CA ALA A 44 -0.16 -19.58 4.87
C ALA A 44 -0.57 -21.05 5.01
N LYS A 45 -1.53 -21.38 5.89
CA LYS A 45 -2.05 -22.74 6.02
C LYS A 45 -3.17 -22.95 5.00
N PRO A 46 -2.99 -23.82 3.99
CA PRO A 46 -4.08 -24.20 3.11
C PRO A 46 -5.19 -24.86 3.93
N ASP A 47 -6.44 -24.53 3.61
CA ASP A 47 -7.60 -25.25 4.15
C ASP A 47 -7.61 -26.66 3.56
N VAL A 48 -7.43 -27.67 4.41
CA VAL A 48 -7.36 -29.08 4.04
C VAL A 48 -8.64 -29.83 4.36
N ASP A 49 -9.65 -29.14 4.90
CA ASP A 49 -10.92 -29.77 5.22
C ASP A 49 -11.66 -30.13 3.93
N ASP A 50 -12.27 -31.32 3.92
CA ASP A 50 -13.06 -31.80 2.79
C ASP A 50 -14.45 -31.15 2.80
N HIS A 51 -14.57 -30.07 2.04
CA HIS A 51 -15.83 -29.34 1.84
C HIS A 51 -16.73 -29.95 0.76
N SER A 52 -16.46 -31.17 0.30
CA SER A 52 -17.28 -31.82 -0.74
C SER A 52 -18.70 -32.14 -0.29
N GLN A 53 -19.02 -32.00 1.01
CA GLN A 53 -20.30 -32.40 1.61
C GLN A 53 -21.42 -31.35 1.47
N HIS A 54 -21.32 -30.41 0.53
CA HIS A 54 -22.51 -29.72 0.02
C HIS A 54 -23.16 -30.56 -1.09
N ARG A 55 -23.82 -31.65 -0.68
CA ARG A 55 -24.82 -32.32 -1.51
C ARG A 55 -26.14 -32.43 -0.77
N ASP A 56 -27.09 -31.67 -1.31
CA ASP A 56 -28.56 -31.75 -1.25
C ASP A 56 -29.26 -31.49 0.10
#